data_AF-A0A6P7TYK6-F1
#
_entry.id   AF-A0A6P7TYK6-F1
#
_cell.length_a   1.000
_cell.length_b   1.000
_cell.length_c   1.000
_cell.angle_alpha   90.00
_cell.angle_beta   90.00
_cell.angle_gamma   90.00
#
_symmetry.space_group_name_H-M   'P 1'
#
loop_
_entity.id
_entity.type
_entity.pdbx_description
1 polymer ?
#
loop_
_entity_poly.entity_id
_entity_poly.type
_entity_poly.pdbx_seq_one_letter_code
_entity_poly.pdbx_strand_id
1 'polypeptide(L)'
;MIQHDPNYSVRLTVLESVAIVPGTLPFILERTFDTNNVVRRAAFSIIGSRVEMSTLSIQQRLDLLRYGLVDNCESVRTACSKMLVSGWLGYVGGDVISLLEHFDVESDLELVEKAVKLIFKDKTEDFVDQRFLKFFQNSGF
;
A
#
# COMPACT_ATOMS: atom_id res chain seq x y z
N MET A 1 -18.83 14.92 -1.34
CA MET A 1 -19.36 15.05 0.04
C MET A 1 -20.58 14.15 0.14
N ILE A 2 -20.50 12.95 0.75
CA ILE A 2 -21.60 12.05 1.21
C ILE A 2 -21.02 10.66 1.61
N GLN A 3 -20.28 10.57 2.73
CA GLN A 3 -20.02 9.30 3.46
C GLN A 3 -19.98 9.59 4.98
N HIS A 4 -20.97 10.38 5.43
CA HIS A 4 -20.90 11.22 6.63
C HIS A 4 -21.65 10.63 7.83
N ASP A 5 -21.22 9.49 8.37
CA ASP A 5 -21.49 9.25 9.79
C ASP A 5 -20.46 10.03 10.62
N PRO A 6 -20.87 10.96 11.52
CA PRO A 6 -19.91 11.72 12.32
C PRO A 6 -19.11 10.81 13.27
N ASN A 7 -19.67 9.66 13.66
CA ASN A 7 -19.04 8.72 14.55
C ASN A 7 -18.06 7.82 13.80
N TYR A 8 -16.77 7.92 14.15
CA TYR A 8 -15.73 7.12 13.53
C TYR A 8 -15.94 5.61 13.75
N SER A 9 -16.53 5.21 14.87
CA SER A 9 -16.78 3.80 15.18
C SER A 9 -17.77 3.19 14.20
N VAL A 10 -18.80 3.94 13.78
CA VAL A 10 -19.76 3.47 12.75
C VAL A 10 -19.05 3.31 11.41
N ARG A 11 -18.24 4.31 11.01
CA ARG A 11 -17.46 4.25 9.76
C ARG A 11 -16.49 3.07 9.76
N LEU A 12 -15.85 2.80 10.90
CA LEU A 12 -14.96 1.66 11.09
C LEU A 12 -15.71 0.33 10.94
N THR A 13 -16.84 0.17 11.64
CA THR A 13 -17.65 -1.05 11.56
C THR A 13 -18.11 -1.34 10.13
N VAL A 14 -18.56 -0.30 9.40
CA VAL A 14 -18.94 -0.43 7.99
C VAL A 14 -17.74 -0.86 7.15
N LEU A 15 -16.59 -0.22 7.34
CA LEU A 15 -15.36 -0.54 6.63
C LEU A 15 -14.90 -1.99 6.89
N GLU A 16 -15.03 -2.50 8.11
CA GLU A 16 -14.63 -3.87 8.45
C GLU A 16 -15.60 -4.94 7.92
N SER A 17 -16.86 -4.56 7.71
CA SER A 17 -17.95 -5.46 7.31
C SER A 17 -18.25 -5.45 5.81
N VAL A 18 -17.76 -4.45 5.06
CA VAL A 18 -18.07 -4.30 3.64
C VAL A 18 -17.42 -5.41 2.81
N ALA A 19 -18.18 -5.98 1.87
CA ALA A 19 -17.64 -6.90 0.88
C ALA A 19 -16.67 -6.16 -0.06
N ILE A 20 -15.57 -6.81 -0.46
CA ILE A 20 -14.58 -6.23 -1.38
C ILE A 20 -14.97 -6.60 -2.80
N VAL A 21 -15.60 -5.67 -3.52
CA VAL A 21 -16.03 -5.84 -4.92
C VAL A 21 -15.79 -4.53 -5.69
N PRO A 22 -15.79 -4.52 -7.03
CA PRO A 22 -15.52 -3.29 -7.80
C PRO A 22 -16.41 -2.10 -7.42
N GLY A 23 -17.68 -2.34 -7.04
CA GLY A 23 -18.59 -1.29 -6.59
C GLY A 23 -18.28 -0.69 -5.22
N THR A 24 -17.59 -1.42 -4.34
CA THR A 24 -17.28 -0.98 -2.97
C THR A 24 -15.83 -0.54 -2.79
N LEU A 25 -14.93 -0.92 -3.71
CA LEU A 25 -13.51 -0.57 -3.66
C LEU A 25 -13.25 0.95 -3.57
N PRO A 26 -13.95 1.83 -4.32
CA PRO A 26 -13.76 3.28 -4.16
C PRO A 26 -14.05 3.77 -2.74
N PHE A 27 -15.06 3.20 -2.06
CA PHE A 27 -15.41 3.55 -0.69
C PHE A 27 -14.29 3.21 0.30
N ILE A 28 -13.63 2.06 0.10
CA ILE A 28 -12.50 1.61 0.92
C ILE A 28 -11.29 2.51 0.70
N LEU A 29 -11.01 2.87 -0.56
CA LEU A 29 -9.92 3.77 -0.90
C LEU A 29 -10.13 5.16 -0.30
N GLU A 30 -11.36 5.70 -0.32
CA GLU A 30 -11.65 6.97 0.33
C GLU A 30 -11.40 6.94 1.85
N ARG A 31 -11.54 5.78 2.50
CA ARG A 31 -11.27 5.64 3.95
C ARG A 31 -9.79 5.74 4.30
N THR A 32 -8.86 5.64 3.35
CA THR A 32 -7.44 5.94 3.61
C THR A 32 -7.19 7.43 3.86
N PHE A 33 -8.17 8.29 3.57
CA PHE A 33 -8.15 9.74 3.84
C PHE A 33 -9.16 10.16 4.93
N ASP A 34 -9.69 9.21 5.72
CA ASP A 34 -10.62 9.51 6.80
C ASP A 34 -10.00 10.49 7.82
N THR A 35 -10.80 11.36 8.43
CA THR A 35 -10.32 12.31 9.45
C THR A 35 -9.78 11.60 10.69
N ASN A 36 -10.29 10.40 11.01
CA ASN A 36 -9.86 9.60 12.13
C ASN A 36 -8.79 8.57 11.72
N ASN A 37 -7.65 8.59 12.41
CA ASN A 37 -6.51 7.71 12.12
C ASN A 37 -6.81 6.21 12.29
N VAL A 38 -7.77 5.83 13.16
CA VAL A 38 -8.17 4.43 13.37
C VAL A 38 -8.83 3.89 12.10
N VAL A 39 -9.68 4.68 11.46
CA VAL A 39 -10.35 4.33 10.21
C VAL A 39 -9.33 4.24 9.07
N ARG A 40 -8.42 5.23 8.95
CA ARG A 40 -7.33 5.18 7.97
C ARG A 40 -6.48 3.92 8.11
N ARG A 41 -6.05 3.61 9.34
CA ARG A 41 -5.26 2.41 9.64
C ARG A 41 -5.97 1.12 9.23
N ALA A 42 -7.27 1.02 9.53
CA ALA A 42 -8.08 -0.13 9.14
C ALA A 42 -8.19 -0.26 7.62
N ALA A 43 -8.36 0.86 6.89
CA ALA A 43 -8.41 0.87 5.43
C ALA A 43 -7.13 0.30 4.82
N PHE A 44 -5.94 0.78 5.24
CA PHE A 44 -4.65 0.23 4.78
C PHE A 44 -4.51 -1.27 5.10
N SER A 45 -4.98 -1.69 6.27
CA SER A 45 -4.91 -3.09 6.70
C SER A 45 -5.81 -4.00 5.86
N ILE A 46 -7.02 -3.53 5.51
CA ILE A 46 -7.97 -4.24 4.63
C ILE A 46 -7.41 -4.32 3.21
N ILE A 47 -6.88 -3.21 2.69
CA ILE A 47 -6.26 -3.20 1.35
C ILE A 47 -5.12 -4.22 1.29
N GLY A 48 -4.21 -4.21 2.26
CA GLY A 48 -3.08 -5.14 2.28
C GLY A 48 -3.44 -6.61 2.47
N SER A 49 -4.60 -6.92 3.05
CA SER A 49 -5.00 -8.30 3.34
C SER A 49 -6.05 -8.88 2.39
N ARG A 50 -6.80 -8.02 1.68
CA ARG A 50 -7.98 -8.46 0.91
C ARG A 50 -8.08 -7.88 -0.49
N VAL A 51 -7.18 -6.97 -0.89
CA VAL A 51 -7.23 -6.30 -2.21
C VAL A 51 -6.00 -6.67 -3.02
N GLU A 52 -6.21 -7.35 -4.14
CA GLU A 52 -5.15 -7.63 -5.11
C GLU A 52 -4.73 -6.34 -5.83
N MET A 53 -3.42 -6.13 -6.02
CA MET A 53 -2.91 -4.91 -6.68
C MET A 53 -3.52 -4.70 -8.07
N SER A 54 -3.73 -5.79 -8.83
CA SER A 54 -4.34 -5.79 -10.17
C SER A 54 -5.71 -5.10 -10.24
N THR A 55 -6.45 -5.09 -9.13
CA THR A 55 -7.77 -4.42 -9.03
C THR A 55 -7.68 -2.91 -8.86
N LEU A 56 -6.50 -2.40 -8.51
CA LEU A 56 -6.20 -0.98 -8.36
C LEU A 56 -5.55 -0.47 -9.64
N SER A 57 -5.93 0.74 -10.07
CA SER A 57 -5.15 1.48 -11.05
C SER A 57 -3.76 1.82 -10.52
N ILE A 58 -2.79 2.04 -11.41
CA ILE A 58 -1.43 2.43 -11.04
C ILE A 58 -1.43 3.68 -10.16
N GLN A 59 -2.22 4.71 -10.52
CA GLN A 59 -2.33 5.93 -9.73
C GLN A 59 -2.83 5.66 -8.31
N GLN A 60 -3.82 4.77 -8.13
CA GLN A 60 -4.30 4.41 -6.80
C GLN A 60 -3.22 3.71 -5.96
N ARG A 61 -2.41 2.84 -6.57
CA ARG A 61 -1.28 2.18 -5.87
C ARG A 61 -0.26 3.22 -5.40
N LEU A 62 0.09 4.17 -6.27
CA LEU A 62 1.01 5.26 -5.95
C LEU A 62 0.44 6.16 -4.85
N ASP A 63 -0.82 6.58 -4.95
CA ASP A 63 -1.45 7.45 -3.94
C ASP A 63 -1.49 6.78 -2.56
N LEU A 64 -1.81 5.49 -2.50
CA LEU A 64 -1.78 4.74 -1.24
C LEU A 64 -0.41 4.82 -0.55
N LEU A 65 0.68 4.63 -1.29
CA LEU A 65 2.03 4.75 -0.74
C LEU A 65 2.39 6.21 -0.44
N ARG A 66 2.07 7.13 -1.35
CA ARG A 66 2.42 8.55 -1.27
C ARG A 66 1.86 9.19 -0.01
N TYR A 67 0.61 8.89 0.34
CA TYR A 67 -0.04 9.45 1.51
C TYR A 67 0.14 8.56 2.75
N GLY A 68 0.08 7.23 2.60
CA GLY A 68 0.19 6.30 3.73
C GLY A 68 1.56 6.30 4.40
N LEU A 69 2.66 6.36 3.62
CA LEU A 69 4.03 6.32 4.15
C LEU A 69 4.47 7.63 4.83
N VAL A 70 3.66 8.70 4.72
CA VAL A 70 3.91 10.01 5.36
C VAL A 70 2.75 10.45 6.24
N ASP A 71 1.78 9.57 6.54
CA ASP A 71 0.65 9.91 7.39
C ASP A 71 1.12 10.47 8.73
N ASN A 72 0.42 11.48 9.25
CA ASN A 72 0.77 12.11 10.54
C ASN A 72 0.72 11.12 11.71
N CYS A 73 -0.07 10.06 11.62
CA CYS A 73 -0.17 9.03 12.64
C CYS A 73 0.77 7.85 12.36
N GLU A 74 1.64 7.54 13.33
CA GLU A 74 2.56 6.41 13.24
C GLU A 74 1.85 5.07 12.99
N SER A 75 0.73 4.83 13.68
CA SER A 75 -0.02 3.58 13.49
C SER A 75 -0.55 3.41 12.06
N VAL A 76 -0.84 4.50 11.35
CA VAL A 76 -1.26 4.48 9.95
C VAL A 76 -0.06 4.21 9.04
N ARG A 77 1.07 4.90 9.27
CA ARG A 77 2.33 4.64 8.54
C ARG A 77 2.72 3.17 8.64
N THR A 78 2.69 2.61 9.84
CA THR A 78 2.99 1.19 10.07
C THR A 78 2.02 0.26 9.35
N ALA A 79 0.73 0.58 9.29
CA ALA A 79 -0.24 -0.21 8.51
C ALA A 79 0.01 -0.13 7.00
N CYS A 80 0.35 1.05 6.47
CA CYS A 80 0.76 1.20 5.07
C CYS A 80 2.05 0.41 4.77
N SER A 81 3.03 0.43 5.67
CA SER A 81 4.24 -0.37 5.52
C SER A 81 3.94 -1.86 5.48
N LYS A 82 3.07 -2.35 6.37
CA LYS A 82 2.65 -3.76 6.39
C LYS A 82 1.85 -4.14 5.14
N MET A 83 1.00 -3.24 4.64
CA MET A 83 0.30 -3.43 3.36
C MET A 83 1.31 -3.65 2.23
N LEU A 84 2.36 -2.84 2.14
CA LEU A 84 3.40 -2.99 1.13
C LEU A 84 4.20 -4.28 1.31
N VAL A 85 4.75 -4.52 2.51
CA VAL A 85 5.75 -5.58 2.74
C VAL A 85 5.11 -6.94 2.98
N SER A 86 4.13 -7.02 3.88
CA SER A 86 3.49 -8.30 4.21
C SER A 86 2.35 -8.63 3.24
N GLY A 87 1.64 -7.61 2.74
CA GLY A 87 0.54 -7.79 1.79
C GLY A 87 1.01 -7.95 0.36
N TRP A 88 1.35 -6.83 -0.28
CA TRP A 88 1.63 -6.78 -1.72
C TRP A 88 2.90 -7.51 -2.13
N LEU A 89 4.02 -7.28 -1.43
CA LEU A 89 5.27 -8.01 -1.69
C LEU A 89 5.09 -9.50 -1.38
N GLY A 90 4.38 -9.84 -0.30
CA GLY A 90 4.03 -11.22 0.04
C GLY A 90 3.22 -11.91 -1.06
N TYR A 91 2.26 -11.20 -1.67
CA TYR A 91 1.42 -11.70 -2.76
C TYR A 91 2.23 -12.05 -4.01
N VAL A 92 3.26 -11.26 -4.34
CA VAL A 92 4.19 -11.56 -5.45
C VAL A 92 5.35 -12.48 -5.05
N GLY A 93 5.17 -13.28 -3.99
CA GLY A 93 6.15 -14.29 -3.57
C GLY A 93 7.45 -13.71 -3.00
N GLY A 94 7.44 -12.45 -2.58
CA GLY A 94 8.61 -11.76 -2.08
C GLY A 94 9.50 -11.15 -3.16
N ASP A 95 9.20 -11.30 -4.45
CA ASP A 95 10.04 -10.75 -5.51
C ASP A 95 9.80 -9.24 -5.70
N VAL A 96 10.83 -8.44 -5.44
CA VAL A 96 10.76 -6.98 -5.55
C VAL A 96 10.66 -6.55 -7.02
N ILE A 97 11.22 -7.30 -7.97
CA ILE A 97 11.07 -6.95 -9.39
C ILE A 97 9.62 -7.13 -9.83
N SER A 98 9.01 -8.28 -9.52
CA SER A 98 7.58 -8.51 -9.74
C SER A 98 6.70 -7.45 -9.05
N LEU A 99 7.09 -6.98 -7.86
CA LEU A 99 6.38 -5.88 -7.21
C LEU A 99 6.50 -4.58 -8.02
N LEU A 100 7.70 -4.22 -8.48
CA LEU A 100 7.95 -3.00 -9.25
C LEU A 100 7.23 -3.00 -10.60
N GLU A 101 7.00 -4.15 -11.22
CA GLU A 101 6.17 -4.27 -12.43
C GLU A 101 4.71 -3.83 -12.21
N HIS A 102 4.25 -3.79 -10.96
CA HIS A 102 2.94 -3.25 -10.60
C HIS A 102 2.95 -1.73 -10.35
N PHE A 103 4.09 -1.08 -10.46
CA PHE A 103 4.22 0.38 -10.35
C PHE A 103 4.70 0.96 -11.68
N ASP A 104 4.20 2.15 -12.01
CA ASP A 104 4.84 2.96 -13.06
C ASP A 104 6.04 3.65 -12.43
N VAL A 105 7.18 2.96 -12.46
CA VAL A 105 8.40 3.38 -11.77
C VAL A 105 8.97 4.69 -12.30
N GLU A 106 8.69 5.05 -13.56
CA GLU A 106 9.19 6.28 -14.17
C GLU A 106 8.41 7.52 -13.71
N SER A 107 7.16 7.33 -13.27
CA SER A 107 6.28 8.42 -12.87
C SER A 107 6.62 9.07 -11.52
N ASP A 108 7.20 8.33 -10.58
CA ASP A 108 7.55 8.82 -9.24
C ASP A 108 8.70 8.00 -8.62
N LEU A 109 9.92 8.27 -9.10
CA LEU A 109 11.14 7.58 -8.66
C LEU A 109 11.40 7.73 -7.15
N GLU A 110 11.11 8.90 -6.57
CA GLU A 110 11.35 9.15 -5.14
C GLU A 110 10.45 8.28 -4.26
N LEU A 111 9.16 8.18 -4.62
CA LEU A 111 8.21 7.32 -3.92
C LEU A 111 8.60 5.85 -4.03
N VAL A 112 8.99 5.41 -5.22
CA VAL A 112 9.42 4.03 -5.47
C VAL A 112 10.69 3.71 -4.70
N GLU A 113 11.69 4.59 -4.71
CA GLU A 113 12.92 4.44 -3.93
C GLU A 113 12.61 4.32 -2.43
N LYS A 114 11.70 5.15 -1.92
CA LYS A 114 11.26 5.08 -0.53
C LYS A 114 10.58 3.75 -0.19
N ALA A 115 9.72 3.26 -1.08
CA ALA A 115 9.05 1.96 -0.92
C ALA A 115 10.06 0.81 -0.90
N VAL A 116 11.03 0.83 -1.81
CA VAL A 116 12.11 -0.16 -1.90
C VAL A 116 12.99 -0.13 -0.65
N LYS A 117 13.41 1.05 -0.18
CA LYS A 117 14.17 1.21 1.08
C LYS A 117 13.42 0.63 2.27
N LEU A 118 12.10 0.81 2.31
CA LEU A 118 11.25 0.26 3.37
C LEU A 118 11.22 -1.28 3.35
N ILE A 119 11.12 -1.89 2.17
CA ILE A 119 11.19 -3.35 1.99
C ILE A 119 12.52 -3.89 2.52
N PHE A 120 13.64 -3.25 2.17
CA PHE A 120 14.96 -3.66 2.64
C PHE A 120 15.17 -3.45 4.13
N LYS A 121 14.54 -2.44 4.73
CA LYS A 121 14.63 -2.21 6.17
C LYS A 121 13.89 -3.27 6.99
N ASP A 122 12.78 -3.81 6.46
CA ASP A 122 11.97 -4.83 7.13
C ASP A 122 12.60 -6.24 6.99
N LYS A 123 13.37 -6.48 5.93
CA LYS A 123 14.09 -7.73 5.68
C LYS A 123 15.50 -7.65 6.26
N THR A 124 15.72 -8.21 7.45
CA THR A 124 17.06 -8.48 7.98
C THR A 124 17.82 -9.47 7.07
N GLU A 125 18.85 -8.98 6.39
CA GLU A 125 20.01 -9.64 5.75
C GLU A 125 19.84 -10.72 4.67
N ASP A 126 18.70 -11.38 4.48
CA ASP A 126 18.60 -12.47 3.48
C ASP A 126 18.11 -12.06 2.09
N PHE A 127 17.78 -10.78 1.88
CA PHE A 127 17.09 -10.34 0.67
C PHE A 127 18.00 -9.53 -0.26
N VAL A 128 18.94 -10.20 -0.92
CA VAL A 128 19.53 -9.68 -2.15
C VAL A 128 19.37 -10.75 -3.22
N ASP A 129 18.20 -10.74 -3.88
CA ASP A 129 17.98 -11.57 -5.06
C ASP A 129 19.01 -11.17 -6.13
N GLN A 130 19.69 -12.15 -6.71
CA GLN A 130 20.62 -11.95 -7.81
C GLN A 130 19.95 -11.28 -9.01
N ARG A 131 18.63 -11.44 -9.20
CA ARG A 131 17.87 -10.68 -10.20
C ARG A 131 17.79 -9.20 -9.87
N PHE A 132 17.63 -8.86 -8.59
CA PHE A 132 17.54 -7.47 -8.15
C PHE A 132 18.86 -6.75 -8.43
N LEU A 133 20.01 -7.34 -8.07
CA LEU A 133 21.32 -6.76 -8.41
C LEU A 133 21.51 -6.61 -9.93
N LYS A 134 21.11 -7.62 -10.71
CA LYS A 134 21.20 -7.58 -12.18
C LYS A 134 20.28 -6.52 -12.81
N PHE A 135 19.13 -6.26 -12.20
CA PHE A 135 18.23 -5.20 -12.65
C PHE A 135 18.94 -3.84 -12.57
N PHE A 136 19.50 -3.47 -11.43
CA PHE A 136 20.23 -2.18 -11.32
C PHE A 136 21.49 -2.12 -12.18
N GLN A 137 22.20 -3.24 -12.36
CA GLN A 137 23.38 -3.28 -13.23
C GLN A 137 23.06 -3.11 -14.73
N ASN A 138 21.88 -3.55 -15.17
CA ASN A 138 21.48 -3.49 -16.58
C ASN A 138 20.59 -2.30 -16.94
N SER A 139 19.96 -1.65 -15.95
CA SER A 139 19.04 -0.53 -16.18
C SER A 139 19.72 0.83 -16.35
N GLY A 140 21.06 0.91 -16.26
CA GLY A 140 21.81 2.12 -16.60
C GLY A 140 21.59 3.31 -15.66
N PHE A 141 21.20 3.06 -14.41
CA PHE A 141 21.29 4.04 -13.33
C PHE A 141 22.72 4.12 -12.76
#